data_AF-X1I0M0-F1
#
_entry.id   AF-X1I0M0-F1
#
_cell.length_a   1.000
_cell.length_b   1.000
_cell.length_c   1.000
_cell.angle_alpha   90.00
_cell.angle_beta   90.00
_cell.angle_gamma   90.00
#
_symmetry.space_group_name_H-M   'P 1'
#
loop_
_entity.id
_entity.type
_entity.pdbx_description
1 polymer ?
#
loop_
_entity_poly.entity_id
_entity_poly.type
_entity_poly.pdbx_seq_one_letter_code
_entity_poly.pdbx_strand_id
1 'polypeptide(L)'
;HTAESYADWFNECSRLMRRVDPTVKLGALMGTGTGPPDAWNRKVLERTRGNADFIIVHTYAVGLWGQPARQLDGDCLMRACMAAGEQLELRLAHYRELIRRHTGRDIPLAITEYNASFVQQEPVPYRFSYGPALFSADYVRALLRPEANVLMANYWHFINGYWGMVQGPRLPDEQPRVWKKMPAFHLYRLWGQHFGDRLVHVEVEGPRLDFEGVLRVRPAIGQTGLPEGLDPDANLLEGLELHAGEGAGWRSRRTAPDSAVMDIDGLRGESFPRLFTISPIQPGSYRLSYVG
;
A
#
# COMPACT_ATOMS: atom_id res chain seq x y z
N HIS A 1 2.39 -24.38 -1.05
CA HIS A 1 3.28 -24.27 -2.22
C HIS A 1 4.49 -23.40 -1.86
N THR A 2 5.67 -23.70 -2.39
CA THR A 2 6.72 -22.68 -2.60
C THR A 2 6.33 -21.79 -3.78
N ALA A 3 6.95 -20.60 -3.93
CA ALA A 3 6.65 -19.69 -5.03
C ALA A 3 6.86 -20.33 -6.40
N GLU A 4 7.94 -21.11 -6.55
CA GLU A 4 8.25 -21.88 -7.75
C GLU A 4 7.19 -22.95 -8.02
N SER A 5 6.85 -23.77 -7.02
CA SER A 5 5.85 -24.83 -7.21
C SER A 5 4.46 -24.27 -7.53
N TYR A 6 4.13 -23.09 -7.02
CA TYR A 6 2.88 -22.39 -7.34
C TYR A 6 2.91 -21.85 -8.77
N ALA A 7 4.00 -21.20 -9.19
CA ALA A 7 4.12 -20.64 -10.54
C ALA A 7 4.08 -21.74 -11.61
N ASP A 8 4.75 -22.88 -11.35
CA ASP A 8 4.75 -24.02 -12.26
C ASP A 8 3.34 -24.63 -12.37
N TRP A 9 2.62 -24.75 -11.23
CA TRP A 9 1.22 -25.16 -11.21
C TRP A 9 0.31 -24.19 -11.97
N PHE A 10 0.46 -22.88 -11.73
CA PHE A 10 -0.30 -21.84 -12.43
C PHE A 10 -0.09 -21.92 -13.95
N ASN A 11 1.16 -22.07 -14.40
CA ASN A 11 1.49 -22.16 -15.81
C ASN A 11 0.87 -23.40 -16.46
N GLU A 12 0.91 -24.54 -15.79
CA GLU A 12 0.29 -25.78 -16.29
C GLU A 12 -1.23 -25.67 -16.35
N CYS A 13 -1.88 -25.17 -15.29
CA CYS A 13 -3.32 -24.89 -15.31
C CYS A 13 -3.69 -23.90 -16.40
N SER A 14 -2.92 -22.82 -16.57
CA SER A 14 -3.15 -21.81 -17.61
C SER A 14 -3.10 -22.41 -19.01
N ARG A 15 -2.09 -23.24 -19.27
CA ARG A 15 -1.96 -23.96 -20.54
C ARG A 15 -3.14 -24.91 -20.78
N LEU A 16 -3.61 -25.63 -19.76
CA LEU A 16 -4.73 -26.57 -19.88
C LEU A 16 -6.06 -25.84 -20.08
N MET A 17 -6.32 -24.77 -19.34
CA MET A 17 -7.53 -23.96 -19.49
C MET A 17 -7.60 -23.32 -20.87
N ARG A 18 -6.47 -22.75 -21.35
CA ARG A 18 -6.41 -22.13 -22.69
C ARG A 18 -6.53 -23.12 -23.85
N ARG A 19 -6.29 -24.42 -23.63
CA ARG A 19 -6.59 -25.46 -24.63
C ARG A 19 -8.09 -25.65 -24.82
N VAL A 20 -8.88 -25.46 -23.77
CA VAL A 20 -10.35 -25.57 -23.81
C VAL A 20 -10.97 -24.25 -24.27
N ASP A 21 -10.52 -23.15 -23.68
CA ASP A 21 -10.97 -21.80 -24.02
C ASP A 21 -9.75 -20.86 -24.17
N PRO A 22 -9.30 -20.59 -25.40
CA PRO A 22 -8.18 -19.68 -25.65
C PRO A 22 -8.41 -18.23 -25.19
N THR A 23 -9.67 -17.84 -24.93
CA THR A 23 -10.04 -16.46 -24.57
C THR A 23 -10.01 -16.19 -23.07
N VAL A 24 -9.94 -17.25 -22.25
CA VAL A 24 -9.93 -17.13 -20.77
C VAL A 24 -8.80 -16.23 -20.28
N LYS A 25 -9.10 -15.37 -19.30
CA LYS A 25 -8.13 -14.50 -18.62
C LYS A 25 -7.75 -15.09 -17.28
N LEU A 26 -6.45 -15.15 -17.00
CA LEU A 26 -5.90 -15.86 -15.85
C LEU A 26 -4.93 -14.99 -15.07
N GLY A 27 -5.11 -14.97 -13.75
CA GLY A 27 -4.34 -14.17 -12.81
C GLY A 27 -3.37 -14.98 -11.97
N ALA A 28 -2.13 -14.51 -11.85
CA ALA A 28 -1.16 -15.09 -10.92
C ALA A 28 -1.19 -14.36 -9.56
N LEU A 29 -1.18 -15.11 -8.46
CA LEU A 29 -1.31 -14.60 -7.09
C LEU A 29 0.04 -14.22 -6.47
N MET A 30 0.16 -12.96 -6.06
CA MET A 30 1.22 -12.48 -5.18
C MET A 30 0.91 -12.81 -3.72
N GLY A 31 1.90 -12.63 -2.85
CA GLY A 31 1.80 -12.99 -1.43
C GLY A 31 0.59 -12.33 -0.77
N THR A 32 -0.17 -13.13 -0.02
CA THR A 32 -1.35 -12.62 0.71
C THR A 32 -0.92 -12.01 2.04
N GLY A 33 -1.38 -10.78 2.31
CA GLY A 33 -1.10 -10.09 3.58
C GLY A 33 0.33 -9.57 3.72
N THR A 34 1.16 -9.73 2.68
CA THR A 34 2.53 -9.25 2.57
C THR A 34 2.60 -8.05 1.63
N GLY A 35 3.67 -7.25 1.75
CA GLY A 35 3.86 -6.05 0.93
C GLY A 35 4.57 -6.36 -0.39
N PRO A 36 4.74 -5.36 -1.27
CA PRO A 36 5.49 -5.49 -2.51
C PRO A 36 6.88 -6.18 -2.37
N PRO A 37 7.70 -5.90 -1.32
CA PRO A 37 9.05 -6.46 -1.20
C PRO A 37 9.16 -7.98 -0.95
N ASP A 38 8.05 -8.70 -0.80
CA ASP A 38 8.07 -10.14 -0.52
C ASP A 38 8.84 -10.93 -1.59
N ALA A 39 9.73 -11.84 -1.16
CA ALA A 39 10.49 -12.69 -2.07
C ALA A 39 9.59 -13.61 -2.93
N TRP A 40 8.42 -14.00 -2.43
CA TRP A 40 7.38 -14.72 -3.17
C TRP A 40 6.99 -13.98 -4.45
N ASN A 41 6.74 -12.68 -4.31
CA ASN A 41 6.24 -11.82 -5.38
C ASN A 41 7.18 -11.82 -6.58
N ARG A 42 8.48 -11.62 -6.32
CA ARG A 42 9.53 -11.67 -7.34
C ARG A 42 9.48 -12.99 -8.11
N LYS A 43 9.50 -14.11 -7.39
CA LYS A 43 9.55 -15.45 -7.99
C LYS A 43 8.32 -15.77 -8.82
N VAL A 44 7.13 -15.43 -8.33
CA VAL A 44 5.89 -15.62 -9.09
C VAL A 44 5.92 -14.78 -10.36
N LEU A 45 6.24 -13.48 -10.27
CA LEU A 45 6.26 -12.59 -11.42
C LEU A 45 7.24 -13.06 -12.51
N GLU A 46 8.48 -13.39 -12.14
CA GLU A 46 9.49 -13.86 -13.08
C GLU A 46 9.06 -15.12 -13.85
N ARG A 47 8.36 -16.04 -13.17
CA ARG A 47 7.96 -17.33 -13.72
C ARG A 47 6.62 -17.32 -14.44
N THR A 48 5.70 -16.43 -14.10
CA THR A 48 4.36 -16.36 -14.70
C THR A 48 4.24 -15.26 -15.76
N ARG A 49 5.28 -14.43 -15.97
CA ARG A 49 5.30 -13.29 -16.91
C ARG A 49 4.76 -13.57 -18.32
N GLY A 50 4.88 -14.81 -18.81
CA GLY A 50 4.41 -15.21 -20.13
C GLY A 50 2.95 -15.67 -20.20
N ASN A 51 2.35 -16.04 -19.06
CA ASN A 51 1.04 -16.71 -19.02
C ASN A 51 -0.02 -15.95 -18.21
N ALA A 52 0.38 -15.02 -17.35
CA ALA A 52 -0.54 -14.17 -16.59
C ALA A 52 -1.08 -13.02 -17.45
N ASP A 53 -2.40 -12.85 -17.44
CA ASP A 53 -3.10 -11.71 -18.04
C ASP A 53 -3.26 -10.54 -17.05
N PHE A 54 -3.31 -10.86 -15.76
CA PHE A 54 -3.37 -9.90 -14.65
C PHE A 54 -2.64 -10.47 -13.43
N ILE A 55 -2.33 -9.62 -12.46
CA ILE A 55 -1.65 -10.01 -11.22
C ILE A 55 -2.58 -9.77 -10.04
N ILE A 56 -2.79 -10.81 -9.23
CA ILE A 56 -3.70 -10.77 -8.09
C ILE A 56 -2.94 -10.31 -6.85
N VAL A 57 -3.49 -9.31 -6.17
CA VAL A 57 -2.98 -8.81 -4.88
C VAL A 57 -4.12 -8.70 -3.86
N HIS A 58 -3.84 -9.04 -2.60
CA HIS A 58 -4.76 -8.85 -1.48
C HIS A 58 -4.23 -7.71 -0.62
N THR A 59 -4.98 -6.63 -0.49
CA THR A 59 -4.46 -5.40 0.13
C THR A 59 -5.39 -4.92 1.22
N TYR A 60 -4.86 -4.97 2.43
CA TYR A 60 -5.53 -4.52 3.64
C TYR A 60 -4.66 -3.45 4.27
N ALA A 61 -4.82 -2.20 3.80
CA ALA A 61 -3.94 -1.10 4.21
C ALA A 61 -4.16 -0.70 5.67
N VAL A 62 -5.39 -0.89 6.16
CA VAL A 62 -5.75 -0.72 7.56
C VAL A 62 -6.18 -2.07 8.11
N GLY A 63 -5.78 -2.40 9.33
CA GLY A 63 -6.07 -3.70 9.90
C GLY A 63 -5.64 -3.85 11.34
N LEU A 64 -6.48 -4.51 12.12
CA LEU A 64 -6.21 -4.89 13.49
C LEU A 64 -6.30 -6.40 13.60
N TRP A 65 -5.13 -7.05 13.63
CA TRP A 65 -4.98 -8.50 13.69
C TRP A 65 -4.26 -8.89 14.96
N GLY A 66 -4.83 -9.80 15.75
CA GLY A 66 -4.18 -10.42 16.91
C GLY A 66 -3.88 -9.51 18.11
N GLN A 67 -3.86 -8.18 17.94
CA GLN A 67 -3.71 -7.24 19.05
C GLN A 67 -5.06 -7.06 19.78
N PRO A 68 -5.07 -7.01 21.13
CA PRO A 68 -6.29 -6.73 21.87
C PRO A 68 -6.78 -5.31 21.56
N ALA A 69 -7.90 -5.20 20.86
CA ALA A 69 -8.51 -3.91 20.51
C ALA A 69 -8.78 -2.99 21.70
N ARG A 70 -8.96 -3.55 22.89
CA ARG A 70 -9.06 -2.80 24.16
C ARG A 70 -7.84 -1.92 24.47
N GLN A 71 -6.71 -2.16 23.80
CA GLN A 71 -5.47 -1.39 23.97
C GLN A 71 -5.37 -0.21 23.00
N LEU A 72 -6.28 -0.12 22.01
CA LEU A 72 -6.27 0.95 21.01
C LEU A 72 -7.56 1.75 21.10
N ASP A 73 -7.41 3.07 21.13
CA ASP A 73 -8.53 3.99 21.13
C ASP A 73 -9.28 3.93 19.79
N GLY A 74 -10.61 3.97 19.86
CA GLY A 74 -11.49 3.91 18.70
C GLY A 74 -11.27 5.10 17.76
N ASP A 75 -11.04 6.30 18.30
CA ASP A 75 -10.75 7.50 17.49
C ASP A 75 -9.44 7.33 16.70
N CYS A 76 -8.39 6.84 17.35
CA CYS A 76 -7.13 6.50 16.70
C CYS A 76 -7.32 5.54 15.50
N LEU A 77 -8.15 4.49 15.66
CA LEU A 77 -8.47 3.57 14.56
C LEU A 77 -9.24 4.24 13.42
N MET A 78 -10.12 5.20 13.72
CA MET A 78 -10.86 5.94 12.70
C MET A 78 -9.95 6.94 11.96
N ARG A 79 -9.06 7.64 12.68
CA ARG A 79 -8.01 8.50 12.08
C ARG A 79 -7.09 7.70 11.16
N ALA A 80 -6.71 6.48 11.55
CA ALA A 80 -5.94 5.57 10.72
C ALA A 80 -6.64 5.24 9.39
N CYS A 81 -7.97 5.09 9.41
CA CYS A 81 -8.77 4.88 8.20
C CYS A 81 -8.70 6.09 7.25
N MET A 82 -8.61 7.32 7.79
CA MET A 82 -8.53 8.54 6.97
C MET A 82 -7.13 8.76 6.40
N ALA A 83 -6.08 8.38 7.12
CA ALA A 83 -4.68 8.57 6.71
C ALA A 83 -4.17 7.53 5.69
N ALA A 84 -4.88 6.43 5.49
CA ALA A 84 -4.37 5.29 4.71
C ALA A 84 -4.49 5.45 3.18
N GLY A 85 -5.27 6.40 2.68
CA GLY A 85 -5.56 6.58 1.25
C GLY A 85 -4.31 6.86 0.41
N GLU A 86 -3.50 7.83 0.80
CA GLU A 86 -2.26 8.18 0.07
C GLU A 86 -1.25 7.02 0.12
N GLN A 87 -1.18 6.32 1.25
CA GLN A 87 -0.27 5.18 1.42
C GLN A 87 -0.67 4.00 0.53
N LEU A 88 -1.97 3.81 0.29
CA LEU A 88 -2.47 2.84 -0.67
C LEU A 88 -2.02 3.18 -2.09
N GLU A 89 -2.13 4.45 -2.51
CA GLU A 89 -1.70 4.87 -3.85
C GLU A 89 -0.21 4.58 -4.09
N LEU A 90 0.63 4.89 -3.10
CA LEU A 90 2.06 4.56 -3.15
C LEU A 90 2.29 3.05 -3.25
N ARG A 91 1.54 2.25 -2.48
CA ARG A 91 1.63 0.79 -2.53
C ARG A 91 1.22 0.22 -3.89
N LEU A 92 0.16 0.75 -4.49
CA LEU A 92 -0.26 0.36 -5.85
C LEU A 92 0.83 0.70 -6.87
N ALA A 93 1.44 1.88 -6.77
CA ALA A 93 2.56 2.27 -7.62
C ALA A 93 3.76 1.32 -7.46
N HIS A 94 4.09 0.90 -6.24
CA HIS A 94 5.17 -0.07 -5.99
C HIS A 94 4.86 -1.46 -6.57
N TYR A 95 3.63 -1.94 -6.46
CA TYR A 95 3.23 -3.19 -7.10
C TYR A 95 3.41 -3.12 -8.62
N ARG A 96 3.00 -2.02 -9.26
CA ARG A 96 3.20 -1.81 -10.70
C ARG A 96 4.67 -1.79 -11.08
N GLU A 97 5.50 -1.07 -10.34
CA GLU A 97 6.94 -1.01 -10.58
C GLU A 97 7.57 -2.40 -10.46
N LEU A 98 7.19 -3.18 -9.45
CA LEU A 98 7.66 -4.54 -9.28
C LEU A 98 7.25 -5.44 -10.46
N ILE A 99 5.99 -5.33 -10.91
CA ILE A 99 5.48 -6.06 -12.08
C ILE A 99 6.31 -5.71 -13.32
N ARG A 100 6.50 -4.43 -13.61
CA ARG A 100 7.29 -3.98 -14.77
C ARG A 100 8.72 -4.49 -14.71
N ARG A 101 9.36 -4.36 -13.55
CA ARG A 101 10.74 -4.78 -13.33
C ARG A 101 10.95 -6.27 -13.57
N HIS A 102 10.07 -7.13 -13.08
CA HIS A 102 10.27 -8.58 -13.10
C HIS A 102 9.60 -9.28 -14.29
N THR A 103 8.64 -8.63 -14.95
CA THR A 103 7.97 -9.22 -16.12
C THR A 103 8.36 -8.54 -17.44
N GLY A 104 8.88 -7.32 -17.40
CA GLY A 104 9.08 -6.47 -18.59
C GLY A 104 7.78 -5.96 -19.21
N ARG A 105 6.63 -6.14 -18.54
CA ARG A 105 5.29 -5.82 -19.03
C ARG A 105 4.54 -4.99 -17.98
N ASP A 106 3.61 -4.16 -18.44
CA ASP A 106 2.70 -3.40 -17.56
C ASP A 106 1.39 -4.19 -17.34
N ILE A 107 1.51 -5.36 -16.71
CA ILE A 107 0.38 -6.27 -16.47
C ILE A 107 -0.58 -5.64 -15.42
N PRO A 108 -1.90 -5.58 -15.66
CA PRO A 108 -2.83 -4.95 -14.74
C PRO A 108 -2.98 -5.72 -13.42
N LEU A 109 -3.31 -4.99 -12.36
CA LEU A 109 -3.63 -5.55 -11.05
C LEU A 109 -5.10 -5.99 -10.97
N ALA A 110 -5.35 -7.11 -10.32
CA ALA A 110 -6.67 -7.53 -9.85
C ALA A 110 -6.65 -7.59 -8.32
N ILE A 111 -7.44 -6.75 -7.67
CA ILE A 111 -7.51 -6.68 -6.21
C ILE A 111 -8.67 -7.55 -5.76
N THR A 112 -8.45 -8.87 -5.69
CA THR A 112 -9.53 -9.83 -5.39
C THR A 112 -9.96 -9.82 -3.92
N GLU A 113 -9.20 -9.14 -3.06
CA GLU A 113 -9.57 -8.91 -1.67
C GLU A 113 -9.07 -7.55 -1.17
N TYR A 114 -10.00 -6.74 -0.67
CA TYR A 114 -9.69 -5.56 0.15
C TYR A 114 -10.84 -5.21 1.10
N ASN A 115 -10.49 -4.51 2.18
CA ASN A 115 -11.33 -3.76 3.12
C ASN A 115 -10.41 -3.14 4.20
N ALA A 116 -10.98 -2.54 5.24
CA ALA A 116 -10.28 -2.38 6.51
C ALA A 116 -10.38 -3.67 7.34
N SER A 117 -9.25 -4.35 7.50
CA SER A 117 -9.13 -5.70 8.06
C SER A 117 -9.20 -5.74 9.59
N PHE A 118 -10.28 -5.21 10.14
CA PHE A 118 -10.57 -5.22 11.57
C PHE A 118 -11.23 -6.56 11.98
N VAL A 119 -10.47 -7.44 12.65
CA VAL A 119 -10.93 -8.80 13.04
C VAL A 119 -11.38 -8.94 14.50
N GLN A 120 -11.42 -7.84 15.25
CA GLN A 120 -11.87 -7.81 16.63
C GLN A 120 -13.40 -7.80 16.75
N GLN A 121 -13.92 -8.27 17.89
CA GLN A 121 -15.33 -8.12 18.29
C GLN A 121 -15.53 -7.04 19.36
N GLU A 122 -14.57 -6.91 20.27
CA GLU A 122 -14.58 -5.94 21.37
C GLU A 122 -13.69 -4.72 21.06
N PRO A 123 -13.94 -3.54 21.63
CA PRO A 123 -15.15 -3.18 22.39
C PRO A 123 -16.40 -3.12 21.50
N VAL A 124 -16.18 -2.96 20.19
CA VAL A 124 -17.19 -3.13 19.13
C VAL A 124 -16.52 -3.71 17.89
N PRO A 125 -17.27 -4.37 16.99
CA PRO A 125 -16.73 -4.83 15.72
C PRO A 125 -16.47 -3.64 14.78
N TYR A 126 -15.31 -2.98 14.90
CA TYR A 126 -15.01 -1.78 14.10
C TYR A 126 -15.10 -2.01 12.60
N ARG A 127 -14.96 -3.25 12.08
CA ARG A 127 -15.23 -3.56 10.65
C ARG A 127 -16.60 -3.08 10.13
N PHE A 128 -17.54 -2.82 11.03
CA PHE A 128 -18.88 -2.35 10.73
C PHE A 128 -19.13 -0.88 11.12
N SER A 129 -18.08 -0.09 11.38
CA SER A 129 -18.19 1.35 11.64
C SER A 129 -18.00 2.20 10.37
N TYR A 130 -18.14 3.53 10.50
CA TYR A 130 -18.04 4.46 9.36
C TYR A 130 -16.61 4.70 8.86
N GLY A 131 -15.60 4.76 9.74
CA GLY A 131 -14.20 4.94 9.34
C GLY A 131 -13.73 3.93 8.28
N PRO A 132 -13.86 2.61 8.49
CA PRO A 132 -13.46 1.62 7.49
C PRO A 132 -14.33 1.62 6.23
N ALA A 133 -15.59 2.03 6.34
CA ALA A 133 -16.46 2.23 5.18
C ALA A 133 -15.96 3.39 4.32
N LEU A 134 -15.66 4.55 4.93
CA LEU A 134 -15.09 5.72 4.27
C LEU A 134 -13.73 5.41 3.65
N PHE A 135 -12.85 4.72 4.39
CA PHE A 135 -11.60 4.20 3.83
C PHE A 135 -11.84 3.34 2.59
N SER A 136 -12.81 2.43 2.62
CA SER A 136 -13.12 1.57 1.47
C SER A 136 -13.68 2.37 0.28
N ALA A 137 -14.36 3.49 0.52
CA ALA A 137 -14.82 4.38 -0.54
C ALA A 137 -13.66 5.19 -1.15
N ASP A 138 -12.73 5.69 -0.33
CA ASP A 138 -11.51 6.34 -0.80
C ASP A 138 -10.57 5.35 -1.51
N TYR A 139 -10.56 4.10 -1.05
CA TYR A 139 -9.88 2.99 -1.69
C TYR A 139 -10.33 2.89 -3.15
N VAL A 140 -11.64 2.87 -3.42
CA VAL A 140 -12.19 2.85 -4.79
C VAL A 140 -11.69 4.05 -5.62
N ARG A 141 -11.65 5.27 -5.07
CA ARG A 141 -11.09 6.44 -5.77
C ARG A 141 -9.66 6.18 -6.23
N ALA A 142 -8.81 5.64 -5.34
CA ALA A 142 -7.42 5.31 -5.68
C ALA A 142 -7.33 4.27 -6.83
N LEU A 143 -8.24 3.29 -6.88
CA LEU A 143 -8.23 2.27 -7.94
C LEU A 143 -8.65 2.80 -9.31
N LEU A 144 -9.47 3.84 -9.34
CA LEU A 144 -9.95 4.43 -10.59
C LEU A 144 -8.90 5.25 -11.32
N ARG A 145 -7.83 5.65 -10.63
CA ARG A 145 -6.71 6.35 -11.26
C ARG A 145 -6.13 5.48 -12.39
N PRO A 146 -6.01 5.97 -13.63
CA PRO A 146 -5.38 5.21 -14.71
C PRO A 146 -3.95 4.75 -14.36
N GLU A 147 -3.26 5.54 -13.54
CA GLU A 147 -1.93 5.24 -13.01
C GLU A 147 -1.93 4.12 -11.95
N ALA A 148 -3.07 3.59 -11.55
CA ALA A 148 -3.16 2.37 -10.76
C ALA A 148 -3.19 1.09 -11.63
N ASN A 149 -3.62 1.16 -12.90
CA ASN A 149 -3.78 0.01 -13.82
C ASN A 149 -4.45 -1.19 -13.15
N VAL A 150 -5.58 -0.92 -12.51
CA VAL A 150 -6.40 -1.92 -11.84
C VAL A 150 -7.49 -2.38 -12.79
N LEU A 151 -7.51 -3.68 -13.09
CA LEU A 151 -8.52 -4.33 -13.92
C LEU A 151 -9.83 -4.53 -13.17
N MET A 152 -9.75 -4.97 -11.91
CA MET A 152 -10.91 -5.30 -11.09
C MET A 152 -10.56 -5.23 -9.61
N ALA A 153 -11.58 -5.02 -8.78
CA ALA A 153 -11.44 -5.04 -7.33
C ALA A 153 -12.69 -5.61 -6.64
N ASN A 154 -12.49 -6.40 -5.60
CA ASN A 154 -13.57 -7.06 -4.85
C ASN A 154 -13.50 -6.71 -3.36
N TYR A 155 -14.53 -6.01 -2.88
CA TYR A 155 -14.70 -5.82 -1.45
C TYR A 155 -15.01 -7.17 -0.79
N TRP A 156 -14.19 -7.53 0.18
CA TRP A 156 -14.35 -8.74 0.97
C TRP A 156 -15.14 -8.33 2.22
N HIS A 157 -16.43 -8.61 2.43
CA HIS A 157 -17.33 -9.46 1.66
C HIS A 157 -18.65 -8.74 1.35
N PHE A 158 -19.40 -9.26 0.38
CA PHE A 158 -20.73 -8.74 0.06
C PHE A 158 -21.83 -9.18 1.05
N ILE A 159 -22.17 -10.47 1.11
CA ILE A 159 -23.26 -11.01 1.94
C ILE A 159 -22.75 -11.99 2.99
N ASN A 160 -23.19 -11.86 4.24
CA ASN A 160 -23.06 -12.82 5.36
C ASN A 160 -21.65 -13.34 5.72
N GLY A 161 -20.63 -12.92 4.98
CA GLY A 161 -19.23 -13.16 5.29
C GLY A 161 -18.77 -12.35 6.51
N TYR A 162 -17.55 -12.61 6.97
CA TYR A 162 -17.02 -12.00 8.18
C TYR A 162 -17.05 -10.45 8.15
N TRP A 163 -16.77 -9.88 6.98
CA TRP A 163 -16.88 -8.44 6.63
C TRP A 163 -18.11 -8.11 5.77
N GLY A 164 -19.14 -8.96 5.77
CA GLY A 164 -20.32 -8.80 4.90
C GLY A 164 -20.99 -7.44 5.06
N MET A 165 -20.98 -6.63 3.99
CA MET A 165 -21.66 -5.31 4.00
C MET A 165 -23.19 -5.44 4.00
N VAL A 166 -23.71 -6.62 3.64
CA VAL A 166 -25.10 -7.01 3.78
C VAL A 166 -25.18 -8.24 4.68
N GLN A 167 -26.07 -8.20 5.67
CA GLN A 167 -26.29 -9.30 6.59
C GLN A 167 -27.76 -9.68 6.59
N GLY A 168 -28.05 -10.97 6.50
CA GLY A 168 -29.42 -11.48 6.42
C GLY A 168 -29.50 -12.92 6.93
N PRO A 169 -30.65 -13.58 6.72
CA PRO A 169 -30.83 -14.95 7.14
C PRO A 169 -29.87 -15.88 6.37
N ARG A 170 -29.30 -16.87 7.07
CA ARG A 170 -28.60 -17.98 6.43
C ARG A 170 -29.61 -19.07 6.08
N LEU A 171 -29.75 -19.35 4.79
CA LEU A 171 -30.58 -20.45 4.31
C LEU A 171 -29.92 -21.80 4.62
N PRO A 172 -30.69 -22.88 4.86
CA PRO A 172 -32.15 -22.94 4.92
C PRO A 172 -32.77 -22.75 6.33
N ASP A 173 -31.95 -22.71 7.39
CA ASP A 173 -32.43 -23.00 8.76
C ASP A 173 -32.58 -21.78 9.69
N GLU A 174 -32.20 -20.57 9.26
CA GLU A 174 -32.42 -19.37 10.09
C GLU A 174 -33.82 -18.80 9.87
N GLN A 175 -34.57 -18.57 10.97
CA GLN A 175 -35.80 -17.77 10.97
C GLN A 175 -35.60 -16.48 10.14
N PRO A 176 -36.64 -15.96 9.45
CA PRO A 176 -36.50 -14.79 8.60
C PRO A 176 -35.91 -13.61 9.40
N ARG A 177 -34.62 -13.35 9.21
CA ARG A 177 -33.93 -12.17 9.74
C ARG A 177 -34.16 -11.01 8.80
N VAL A 178 -34.39 -9.83 9.37
CA VAL A 178 -34.41 -8.59 8.57
C VAL A 178 -33.02 -8.36 8.00
N TRP A 179 -32.94 -8.11 6.70
CA TRP A 179 -31.70 -7.73 6.03
C TRP A 179 -31.16 -6.42 6.62
N LYS A 180 -29.93 -6.46 7.13
CA LYS A 180 -29.18 -5.31 7.63
C LYS A 180 -28.16 -4.86 6.59
N LYS A 181 -28.08 -3.55 6.42
CA LYS A 181 -27.10 -2.88 5.56
C LYS A 181 -26.06 -2.24 6.46
N MET A 182 -24.81 -2.67 6.32
CA MET A 182 -23.70 -2.11 7.09
C MET A 182 -23.18 -0.83 6.42
N PRO A 183 -22.42 0.04 7.12
CA PRO A 183 -22.00 1.33 6.57
C PRO A 183 -21.37 1.27 5.17
N ALA A 184 -20.54 0.26 4.89
CA ALA A 184 -19.94 0.07 3.57
C ALA A 184 -20.99 -0.07 2.45
N PHE A 185 -22.12 -0.76 2.69
CA PHE A 185 -23.17 -0.94 1.68
C PHE A 185 -23.67 0.39 1.11
N HIS A 186 -23.84 1.40 1.96
CA HIS A 186 -24.37 2.69 1.53
C HIS A 186 -23.40 3.44 0.62
N LEU A 187 -22.09 3.32 0.87
CA LEU A 187 -21.06 3.95 0.05
C LEU A 187 -20.89 3.23 -1.29
N TYR A 188 -20.88 1.89 -1.30
CA TYR A 188 -20.85 1.13 -2.56
C TYR A 188 -22.11 1.30 -3.38
N ARG A 189 -23.27 1.43 -2.73
CA ARG A 189 -24.51 1.78 -3.41
C ARG A 189 -24.39 3.15 -4.08
N LEU A 190 -23.87 4.16 -3.37
CA LEU A 190 -23.68 5.49 -3.94
C LEU A 190 -22.75 5.44 -5.16
N TRP A 191 -21.58 4.81 -5.02
CA TRP A 191 -20.68 4.56 -6.14
C TRP A 191 -21.39 3.87 -7.31
N GLY A 192 -22.04 2.72 -7.07
CA GLY A 192 -22.70 1.95 -8.12
C GLY A 192 -23.86 2.66 -8.82
N GLN A 193 -24.50 3.64 -8.17
CA GLN A 193 -25.56 4.46 -8.76
C GLN A 193 -25.03 5.64 -9.58
N HIS A 194 -23.75 6.01 -9.41
CA HIS A 194 -23.15 7.21 -10.01
C HIS A 194 -21.87 6.95 -10.79
N PHE A 195 -21.46 5.68 -10.94
CA PHE A 195 -20.37 5.28 -11.81
C PHE A 195 -20.72 5.59 -13.27
N GLY A 196 -19.79 6.26 -13.96
CA GLY A 196 -19.89 6.58 -15.38
C GLY A 196 -18.74 5.99 -16.20
N ASP A 197 -18.71 6.31 -17.48
CA ASP A 197 -17.68 5.91 -18.44
C ASP A 197 -16.50 6.90 -18.52
N ARG A 198 -16.63 8.07 -17.88
CA ARG A 198 -15.62 9.14 -17.88
C ARG A 198 -15.15 9.45 -16.47
N LEU A 199 -13.83 9.38 -16.27
CA LEU A 199 -13.18 9.88 -15.07
C LEU A 199 -12.85 11.36 -15.25
N VAL A 200 -13.25 12.18 -14.28
CA VAL A 200 -12.93 13.60 -14.23
C VAL A 200 -11.78 13.80 -13.25
N HIS A 201 -10.74 14.51 -13.67
CA HIS A 201 -9.65 14.92 -12.79
C HIS A 201 -10.16 15.93 -11.77
N VAL A 202 -9.87 15.69 -10.49
CA VAL A 202 -10.29 16.55 -9.38
C VAL A 202 -9.08 16.84 -8.50
N GLU A 203 -8.88 18.11 -8.19
CA GLU A 203 -7.91 18.57 -7.20
C GLU A 203 -8.67 19.16 -6.03
N VAL A 204 -8.23 18.85 -4.82
CA VAL A 204 -8.84 19.31 -3.58
C VAL A 204 -7.76 20.01 -2.76
N GLU A 205 -8.01 21.27 -2.42
CA GLU A 205 -7.21 22.02 -1.45
C GLU A 205 -8.01 22.15 -0.16
N GLY A 206 -7.40 21.81 0.96
CA GLY A 206 -8.07 21.79 2.25
C GLY A 206 -7.09 21.69 3.42
N PRO A 207 -7.61 21.75 4.66
CA PRO A 207 -6.79 21.59 5.85
C PRO A 207 -6.09 20.22 5.84
N ARG A 208 -4.84 20.21 6.27
CA ARG A 208 -4.05 19.00 6.44
C ARG A 208 -4.12 18.54 7.90
N LEU A 209 -4.08 17.23 8.09
CA LEU A 209 -4.03 16.63 9.41
C LEU A 209 -2.87 15.65 9.45
N ASP A 210 -1.95 15.88 10.39
CA ASP A 210 -0.89 14.93 10.66
C ASP A 210 -1.46 13.70 11.39
N PHE A 211 -0.87 12.54 11.10
CA PHE A 211 -1.18 11.28 11.75
C PHE A 211 0.10 10.58 12.18
N GLU A 212 0.16 10.22 13.46
CA GLU A 212 1.35 9.66 14.08
C GLU A 212 1.64 8.21 13.63
N GLY A 213 0.67 7.56 12.97
CA GLY A 213 0.76 6.17 12.58
C GLY A 213 0.22 5.23 13.65
N VAL A 214 -0.40 4.13 13.20
CA VAL A 214 -0.86 3.05 14.07
C VAL A 214 -1.04 1.77 13.25
N LEU A 215 -0.78 0.61 13.86
CA LEU A 215 -0.94 -0.69 13.21
C LEU A 215 -0.12 -0.79 11.92
N ARG A 216 -0.80 -0.93 10.77
CA ARG A 216 -0.20 -1.00 9.42
C ARG A 216 -0.18 0.35 8.70
N VAL A 217 -0.78 1.38 9.30
CA VAL A 217 -0.81 2.73 8.74
C VAL A 217 0.41 3.46 9.27
N ARG A 218 1.31 3.83 8.36
CA ARG A 218 2.54 4.55 8.69
C ARG A 218 2.22 5.98 9.14
N PRO A 219 3.15 6.67 9.80
CA PRO A 219 3.01 8.11 10.02
C PRO A 219 2.73 8.85 8.71
N ALA A 220 1.80 9.79 8.74
CA ALA A 220 1.49 10.70 7.65
C ALA A 220 1.78 12.12 8.15
N ILE A 221 2.99 12.59 7.87
CA ILE A 221 3.51 13.88 8.31
C ILE A 221 4.19 14.53 7.10
N GLY A 222 3.96 15.83 6.87
CA GLY A 222 4.63 16.59 5.82
C GLY A 222 3.87 16.63 4.48
N GLN A 223 4.61 16.60 3.36
CA GLN A 223 4.04 16.88 2.03
C GLN A 223 4.29 15.80 0.97
N THR A 224 5.17 14.83 1.22
CA THR A 224 5.58 13.84 0.23
C THR A 224 5.67 12.46 0.83
N GLY A 225 5.15 11.45 0.12
CA GLY A 225 5.29 10.05 0.49
C GLY A 225 6.71 9.53 0.31
N LEU A 226 7.19 8.75 1.29
CA LEU A 226 8.43 8.00 1.18
C LEU A 226 8.18 6.62 0.53
N PRO A 227 9.12 6.10 -0.28
CA PRO A 227 9.05 4.73 -0.80
C PRO A 227 8.84 3.69 0.31
N GLU A 228 8.19 2.57 -0.02
CA GLU A 228 7.90 1.50 0.95
C GLU A 228 9.17 0.69 1.19
N GLY A 229 9.50 0.44 2.47
CA GLY A 229 10.73 -0.24 2.88
C GLY A 229 11.90 0.68 3.23
N LEU A 230 11.75 2.01 3.06
CA LEU A 230 12.61 2.98 3.72
C LEU A 230 12.08 3.20 5.13
N ASP A 231 12.90 2.85 6.11
CA ASP A 231 12.69 3.31 7.48
C ASP A 231 13.13 4.79 7.54
N PRO A 232 12.23 5.73 7.87
CA PRO A 232 12.59 7.16 7.96
C PRO A 232 13.65 7.43 9.04
N ASP A 233 13.77 6.53 10.02
CA ASP A 233 14.77 6.58 11.07
C ASP A 233 15.98 5.68 10.77
N ALA A 234 16.02 5.03 9.59
CA ALA A 234 17.20 4.28 9.16
C ALA A 234 18.40 5.21 9.16
N ASN A 235 19.41 4.85 9.95
CA ASN A 235 20.69 5.51 9.88
C ASN A 235 21.35 5.12 8.54
N LEU A 236 21.14 5.94 7.51
CA LEU A 236 21.74 5.77 6.19
C LEU A 236 23.28 5.85 6.23
N LEU A 237 23.86 6.24 7.37
CA LEU A 237 25.30 6.31 7.62
C LEU A 237 25.82 5.09 8.40
N GLU A 238 24.97 4.17 8.84
CA GLU A 238 25.38 2.98 9.58
C GLU A 238 26.31 2.11 8.72
N GLY A 239 27.51 1.84 9.25
CA GLY A 239 28.54 1.04 8.56
C GLY A 239 29.27 1.76 7.43
N LEU A 240 28.97 3.04 7.14
CA LEU A 240 29.73 3.84 6.18
C LEU A 240 31.01 4.39 6.83
N GLU A 241 32.11 4.34 6.08
CA GLU A 241 33.35 4.98 6.50
C GLU A 241 33.26 6.49 6.25
N LEU A 242 33.35 7.28 7.32
CA LEU A 242 33.35 8.74 7.24
C LEU A 242 34.75 9.28 6.94
N HIS A 243 34.85 10.08 5.87
CA HIS A 243 36.07 10.78 5.49
C HIS A 243 35.97 12.28 5.77
N ALA A 244 37.08 12.88 6.21
CA ALA A 244 37.20 14.33 6.32
C ALA A 244 37.39 14.95 4.93
N GLY A 245 36.89 16.16 4.74
CA GLY A 245 37.01 16.91 3.50
C GLY A 245 36.86 18.40 3.72
N GLU A 246 37.22 19.19 2.72
CA GLU A 246 36.99 20.62 2.70
C GLU A 246 36.65 21.10 1.30
N GLY A 247 35.91 22.20 1.22
CA GLY A 247 35.53 22.85 -0.01
C GLY A 247 35.23 24.33 0.22
N ALA A 248 34.82 25.03 -0.83
CA ALA A 248 34.45 26.43 -0.71
C ALA A 248 33.24 26.56 0.24
N GLY A 249 33.44 27.20 1.40
CA GLY A 249 32.40 27.45 2.40
C GLY A 249 32.08 26.28 3.33
N TRP A 250 32.85 25.19 3.32
CA TRP A 250 32.64 24.10 4.27
C TRP A 250 33.91 23.30 4.59
N ARG A 251 33.93 22.72 5.79
CA ARG A 251 34.96 21.76 6.23
C ARG A 251 34.32 20.69 7.08
N SER A 252 34.69 19.43 6.88
CA SER A 252 34.29 18.31 7.73
C SER A 252 35.50 17.71 8.45
N ARG A 253 35.29 17.33 9.70
CA ARG A 253 36.27 16.62 10.54
C ARG A 253 35.60 15.42 11.19
N ARG A 254 36.28 14.29 11.21
CA ARG A 254 35.82 13.11 11.94
C ARG A 254 36.05 13.31 13.44
N THR A 255 35.03 13.02 14.25
CA THR A 255 35.09 13.14 15.72
C THR A 255 35.08 11.79 16.43
N ALA A 256 34.53 10.76 15.79
CA ALA A 256 34.56 9.37 16.24
C ALA A 256 34.45 8.41 15.02
N PRO A 257 34.56 7.08 15.20
CA PRO A 257 34.42 6.13 14.10
C PRO A 257 33.16 6.26 13.25
N ASP A 258 32.06 6.65 13.88
CA ASP A 258 30.72 6.79 13.34
C ASP A 258 30.22 8.25 13.35
N SER A 259 31.09 9.20 13.68
CA SER A 259 30.71 10.60 13.90
C SER A 259 31.63 11.57 13.19
N ALA A 260 31.05 12.59 12.55
CA ALA A 260 31.77 13.71 11.97
C ALA A 260 31.06 15.03 12.29
N VAL A 261 31.83 16.11 12.38
CA VAL A 261 31.34 17.49 12.48
C VAL A 261 31.65 18.19 11.16
N MET A 262 30.67 18.89 10.61
CA MET A 262 30.83 19.75 9.45
C MET A 262 30.60 21.20 9.83
N ASP A 263 31.63 22.01 9.68
CA ASP A 263 31.56 23.47 9.82
C ASP A 263 31.18 24.04 8.45
N ILE A 264 30.22 24.97 8.43
CA ILE A 264 29.72 25.61 7.21
C ILE A 264 29.82 27.13 7.40
N ASP A 265 30.57 27.78 6.52
CA ASP A 265 30.80 29.22 6.54
C ASP A 265 29.91 29.94 5.52
N GLY A 266 29.38 31.11 5.89
CA GLY A 266 28.70 32.00 4.94
C GLY A 266 27.19 31.81 4.77
N LEU A 267 26.53 31.00 5.61
CA LEU A 267 25.06 30.94 5.65
C LEU A 267 24.47 32.31 6.03
N ARG A 268 23.69 32.91 5.12
CA ARG A 268 22.97 34.18 5.34
C ARG A 268 21.52 34.05 4.87
N GLY A 269 20.55 34.25 5.78
CA GLY A 269 19.12 34.37 5.44
C GLY A 269 18.17 33.68 6.43
N GLU A 270 16.89 34.09 6.41
CA GLU A 270 15.77 33.51 7.18
C GLU A 270 15.03 32.41 6.38
N SER A 271 15.67 31.30 6.05
CA SER A 271 14.99 30.14 5.44
C SER A 271 15.73 28.85 5.73
N PHE A 272 15.04 27.70 5.64
CA PHE A 272 15.63 26.35 5.77
C PHE A 272 16.49 26.03 4.54
N PRO A 273 17.83 26.21 4.57
CA PRO A 273 18.63 25.98 3.39
C PRO A 273 18.76 24.48 3.16
N ARG A 274 18.66 24.04 1.89
CA ARG A 274 19.01 22.66 1.53
C ARG A 274 20.52 22.51 1.57
N LEU A 275 21.05 22.08 2.71
CA LEU A 275 22.49 21.91 2.92
C LEU A 275 23.06 20.72 2.14
N PHE A 276 22.28 19.66 1.98
CA PHE A 276 22.74 18.41 1.37
C PHE A 276 21.74 17.84 0.37
N THR A 277 22.27 17.12 -0.60
CA THR A 277 21.53 16.17 -1.44
C THR A 277 22.15 14.79 -1.31
N ILE A 278 21.32 13.78 -1.11
CA ILE A 278 21.74 12.37 -1.10
C ILE A 278 21.33 11.76 -2.43
N SER A 279 22.31 11.33 -3.22
CA SER A 279 22.08 10.71 -4.53
C SER A 279 22.62 9.28 -4.54
N PRO A 280 21.85 8.28 -4.99
CA PRO A 280 22.36 6.91 -5.11
C PRO A 280 23.46 6.85 -6.19
N ILE A 281 24.56 6.17 -5.88
CA ILE A 281 25.62 5.85 -6.86
C ILE A 281 25.42 4.43 -7.38
N GLN A 282 25.20 3.48 -6.45
CA GLN A 282 24.97 2.06 -6.69
C GLN A 282 24.07 1.50 -5.57
N PRO A 283 23.53 0.27 -5.68
CA PRO A 283 22.85 -0.38 -4.56
C PRO A 283 23.74 -0.40 -3.31
N GLY A 284 23.27 0.21 -2.22
CA GLY A 284 24.02 0.32 -0.96
C GLY A 284 25.10 1.41 -0.91
N SER A 285 25.19 2.29 -1.92
CA SER A 285 26.16 3.39 -1.96
C SER A 285 25.49 4.71 -2.34
N TYR A 286 25.71 5.73 -1.51
CA TYR A 286 25.12 7.06 -1.67
C TYR A 286 26.20 8.13 -1.68
N ARG A 287 25.99 9.18 -2.48
CA ARG A 287 26.77 10.42 -2.45
C ARG A 287 26.02 11.47 -1.66
N LEU A 288 26.63 11.97 -0.60
CA LEU A 288 26.22 13.20 0.05
C LEU A 288 26.91 14.38 -0.66
N SER A 289 26.15 15.19 -1.38
CA SER A 289 26.66 16.40 -2.03
C SER A 289 26.21 17.64 -1.26
N TYR A 290 27.14 18.50 -0.89
CA TYR A 290 26.85 19.84 -0.38
C TYR A 290 26.34 20.73 -1.52
N VAL A 291 25.27 21.49 -1.27
CA VAL A 291 24.77 22.51 -2.19
C VAL A 291 25.02 23.87 -1.54
N GLY A 292 26.11 24.51 -1.93
CA GLY A 292 26.45 25.88 -1.56
C GLY A 292 26.94 26.67 -2.75
#